data_AF-A0A9W6YKB3-F1
#
_entry.id   AF-A0A9W6YKB3-F1
#
_cell.length_a   1.000
_cell.length_b   1.000
_cell.length_c   1.000
_cell.angle_alpha   90.00
_cell.angle_beta   90.00
_cell.angle_gamma   90.00
#
_symmetry.space_group_name_H-M   'P 1'
#
loop_
_entity.id
_entity.type
_entity.pdbx_description
1 polymer ?
#
loop_
_entity_poly.entity_id
_entity_poly.type
_entity_poly.pdbx_seq_one_letter_code
_entity_poly.pdbx_strand_id
1 'polypeptide(L)'
;MQNTSVDQLYMVATTYPFKRSPTFEIFEFVGVTDESYLELRSIPRDPLFEPIRNLITARKRGFYNGDSQSNVRTMYSVLEGVDAKKALTRWEWIGEAVTVDAWAWVHCLHFFFGLQTIFSLIVLLLVTYQKFRTGKIWIGDPFASVSTASLVMRGILIFVSWVLDSFWSINEYAMSRAAMITDSPPVRVHKEIMQADILVIFLSLVGFLSAIFRERIDPAIVIFLFEFIHTYRLSLLSSSPTVLDEIETYFKAQNKIGIARATPTIAAMSPLRLWSSFEFPAMDPTFLAASFFPMTFLLASVAFIALLRKIYHYCYPEQIRQRSSQSTDRSGNEKAVMSLRGIVTNFEIATGAELQTRFGLVSDYSNYVFFKGMKFASADGVYCSGYVIVNGKFLVGSKDLVSIAMIKLLRARFTNVYAYEVEGNTVKNTARLVFPNTFKWSDLWKLNVTVLL
;
A
#
# COMPACT_ATOMS: atom_id res chain seq x y z
N MET A 1 19.34 -26.86 52.97
CA MET A 1 18.41 -26.69 51.85
C MET A 1 18.44 -25.22 51.44
N GLN A 2 19.10 -24.88 50.33
CA GLN A 2 18.90 -23.56 49.73
C GLN A 2 17.51 -23.56 49.13
N ASN A 3 16.65 -22.64 49.56
CA ASN A 3 15.33 -22.46 48.95
C ASN A 3 15.53 -22.17 47.46
N THR A 4 14.96 -23.01 46.60
CA THR A 4 15.10 -22.91 45.14
C THR A 4 14.33 -21.73 44.55
N SER A 5 13.46 -21.09 45.34
CA SER A 5 12.73 -19.87 45.02
C SER A 5 12.51 -19.05 46.29
N VAL A 6 12.67 -17.73 46.19
CA VAL A 6 12.37 -16.78 47.27
C VAL A 6 10.96 -16.23 47.07
N ASP A 7 10.17 -16.17 48.15
CA ASP A 7 8.84 -15.56 48.12
C ASP A 7 8.94 -14.06 47.80
N GLN A 8 8.13 -13.59 46.85
CA GLN A 8 8.18 -12.22 46.36
C GLN A 8 6.91 -11.47 46.73
N LEU A 9 7.10 -10.37 47.44
CA LEU A 9 6.02 -9.47 47.84
C LEU A 9 6.27 -8.09 47.27
N TYR A 10 5.18 -7.45 46.85
CA TYR A 10 5.17 -6.11 46.30
C TYR A 10 4.68 -5.14 47.37
N MET A 11 5.39 -4.04 47.55
CA MET A 11 4.99 -2.98 48.45
C MET A 11 4.51 -1.79 47.62
N VAL A 12 3.22 -1.48 47.70
CA VAL A 12 2.60 -0.45 46.84
C VAL A 12 1.90 0.60 47.69
N ALA A 13 2.15 1.87 47.36
CA ALA A 13 1.43 3.01 47.94
C ALA A 13 0.44 3.58 46.93
N THR A 14 -0.80 3.10 46.95
CA THR A 14 -1.89 3.55 46.04
C THR A 14 -2.29 5.01 46.27
N THR A 15 -1.98 5.57 47.44
CA THR A 15 -2.30 6.97 47.79
C THR A 15 -1.24 7.98 47.34
N TYR A 16 -0.11 7.53 46.80
CA TYR A 16 0.93 8.43 46.28
C TYR A 16 0.60 8.85 44.84
N PRO A 17 0.79 10.12 44.43
CA PRO A 17 1.42 11.23 45.16
C PRO A 17 0.46 12.09 45.99
N PHE A 18 -0.82 11.71 46.12
CA PHE A 18 -1.86 12.58 46.70
C PHE A 18 -1.79 12.76 48.21
N LYS A 19 -1.13 11.85 48.94
CA LYS A 19 -0.87 11.97 50.39
C LYS A 19 0.63 12.16 50.67
N ARG A 20 0.96 13.09 51.57
CA ARG A 20 2.34 13.41 51.96
C ARG A 20 3.07 12.22 52.59
N SER A 21 2.37 11.40 53.37
CA SER A 21 2.89 10.16 53.96
C SER A 21 2.26 8.98 53.22
N PRO A 22 3.01 8.29 52.34
CA PRO A 22 2.48 7.14 51.62
C PRO A 22 2.23 5.98 52.58
N THR A 23 1.01 5.46 52.60
CA THR A 23 0.71 4.19 53.29
C THR A 23 1.00 3.06 52.31
N PHE A 24 1.96 2.21 52.67
CA PHE A 24 2.30 1.04 51.89
C PHE A 24 1.44 -0.17 52.30
N GLU A 25 0.81 -0.76 51.29
CA GLU A 25 0.08 -2.02 51.37
C GLU A 25 0.93 -3.13 50.73
N ILE A 26 0.82 -4.35 51.26
CA ILE A 26 1.57 -5.51 50.79
C ILE A 26 0.70 -6.26 49.81
N PHE A 27 1.27 -6.65 48.68
CA PHE A 27 0.61 -7.43 47.64
C PHE A 27 1.44 -8.66 47.26
N GLU A 28 0.75 -9.74 46.91
CA GLU A 28 1.32 -10.88 46.22
C GLU A 28 1.04 -10.78 44.71
N PHE A 29 1.96 -11.34 43.92
CA PHE A 29 1.79 -11.45 42.48
C PHE A 29 0.78 -12.54 42.12
N VAL A 30 -0.24 -12.19 41.34
CA VAL A 30 -1.26 -13.14 40.85
C VAL A 30 -0.94 -13.58 39.44
N GLY A 31 -0.63 -12.62 38.56
CA GLY A 31 -0.45 -12.87 37.14
C GLY A 31 -0.26 -11.61 36.32
N VAL A 32 -0.27 -11.79 35.01
CA VAL A 32 -0.22 -10.71 34.02
C VAL A 32 -1.46 -10.84 33.14
N THR A 33 -2.15 -9.72 32.91
CA THR A 33 -3.34 -9.70 32.04
C THR A 33 -2.97 -9.77 30.56
N ASP A 34 -3.93 -10.08 29.69
CA ASP A 34 -3.73 -10.11 28.24
C ASP A 34 -3.22 -8.78 27.65
N GLU A 35 -3.51 -7.65 28.32
CA GLU A 35 -3.06 -6.32 27.92
C GLU A 35 -1.72 -5.89 28.58
N SER A 36 -0.95 -6.84 29.12
CA SER A 36 0.34 -6.58 29.78
C SER A 36 0.24 -5.70 31.05
N TYR A 37 -0.83 -5.85 31.85
CA TYR A 37 -0.87 -5.27 33.18
C TYR A 37 -0.45 -6.29 34.24
N LEU A 38 0.23 -5.81 35.27
CA LEU A 38 0.58 -6.60 36.45
C LEU A 38 -0.65 -6.69 37.36
N GLU A 39 -1.07 -7.92 37.66
CA GLU A 39 -2.15 -8.19 38.60
C GLU A 39 -1.59 -8.59 39.96
N LEU A 40 -2.00 -7.84 40.98
CA LEU A 40 -1.53 -7.93 42.35
C LEU A 40 -2.71 -8.10 43.29
N ARG A 41 -2.59 -8.98 44.30
CA ARG A 41 -3.62 -9.21 45.32
C ARG A 41 -3.11 -8.78 46.69
N SER A 42 -3.88 -7.97 47.41
CA SER A 42 -3.43 -7.43 48.69
C SER A 42 -3.42 -8.51 49.78
N ILE A 43 -2.45 -8.44 50.67
CA ILE A 43 -2.41 -9.19 51.92
C ILE A 43 -2.86 -8.24 53.04
N PRO A 44 -4.12 -8.35 53.53
CA PRO A 44 -4.63 -7.49 54.58
C PRO A 44 -3.84 -7.67 55.88
N ARG A 45 -3.66 -6.59 56.65
CA ARG A 45 -3.03 -6.67 57.98
C ARG A 45 -3.94 -7.38 58.96
N ASP A 46 -5.24 -7.13 58.83
CA ASP A 46 -6.28 -7.82 59.58
C ASP A 46 -7.32 -8.42 58.63
N PRO A 47 -7.22 -9.73 58.32
CA PRO A 47 -8.13 -10.41 57.39
C PRO A 47 -9.61 -10.39 57.80
N LEU A 48 -9.91 -10.10 59.08
CA LEU A 48 -11.28 -10.08 59.59
C LEU A 48 -12.00 -8.74 59.33
N PHE A 49 -11.24 -7.65 59.19
CA PHE A 49 -11.79 -6.29 59.06
C PHE A 49 -11.40 -5.60 57.76
N GLU A 50 -10.34 -6.04 57.09
CA GLU A 50 -9.86 -5.47 55.83
C GLU A 50 -10.20 -6.38 54.64
N PRO A 51 -10.87 -5.86 53.59
CA PRO A 51 -11.17 -6.67 52.41
C PRO A 51 -9.91 -6.90 51.56
N ILE A 52 -9.85 -8.07 50.92
CA ILE A 52 -8.85 -8.36 49.89
C ILE A 52 -9.12 -7.45 48.67
N ARG A 53 -8.10 -6.72 48.24
CA ARG A 53 -8.12 -5.82 47.08
C ARG A 53 -7.29 -6.40 45.95
N ASN A 54 -7.78 -6.26 44.73
CA ASN A 54 -7.04 -6.56 43.52
C ASN A 54 -6.57 -5.25 42.89
N LEU A 55 -5.27 -5.17 42.61
CA LEU A 55 -4.63 -4.01 42.01
C LEU A 55 -4.10 -4.41 40.64
N ILE A 56 -4.47 -3.63 39.63
CA ILE A 56 -3.91 -3.74 38.29
C ILE A 56 -3.00 -2.53 38.08
N THR A 57 -1.74 -2.78 37.74
CA THR A 57 -0.76 -1.70 37.55
C THR A 57 0.13 -1.95 36.34
N ALA A 58 0.47 -0.88 35.65
CA ALA A 58 1.43 -0.89 34.56
C ALA A 58 2.03 0.50 34.37
N ARG A 59 3.17 0.55 33.69
CA ARG A 59 3.79 1.77 33.21
C ARG A 59 3.52 1.91 31.73
N LYS A 60 2.96 3.06 31.32
CA LYS A 60 2.71 3.37 29.92
C LYS A 60 3.86 4.20 29.35
N ARG A 61 4.45 3.74 28.25
CA ARG A 61 5.52 4.43 27.51
C ARG A 61 5.20 4.43 26.03
N GLY A 62 5.39 5.56 25.37
CA GLY A 62 5.14 5.67 23.94
C GLY A 62 4.68 7.06 23.60
N PHE A 63 3.93 7.19 22.51
CA PHE A 63 3.46 8.48 22.03
C PHE A 63 2.00 8.42 21.60
N TYR A 64 1.33 9.56 21.62
CA TYR A 64 -0.08 9.70 21.22
C TYR A 64 -0.32 11.01 20.49
N ASN A 65 -1.40 11.10 19.72
CA ASN A 65 -1.84 12.32 19.06
C ASN A 65 -3.31 12.56 19.42
N GLY A 66 -3.53 13.50 20.34
CA GLY A 66 -4.83 13.71 20.96
C GLY A 66 -5.44 12.42 21.54
N ASP A 67 -6.75 12.31 21.47
CA ASP A 67 -7.51 11.14 21.94
C ASP A 67 -7.77 10.10 20.84
N SER A 68 -7.47 10.44 19.58
CA SER A 68 -7.80 9.62 18.42
C SER A 68 -6.77 8.54 18.12
N GLN A 69 -5.50 8.77 18.49
CA GLN A 69 -4.40 7.91 18.04
C GLN A 69 -3.32 7.74 19.10
N SER A 70 -2.81 6.53 19.24
CA SER A 70 -1.70 6.27 20.15
C SER A 70 -0.93 5.01 19.80
N ASN A 71 0.36 5.03 20.11
CA ASN A 71 1.24 3.88 20.10
C ASN A 71 1.92 3.81 21.46
N VAL A 72 1.24 3.15 22.40
CA VAL A 72 1.63 3.13 23.80
C VAL A 72 1.90 1.72 24.23
N ARG A 73 3.12 1.49 24.68
CA ARG A 73 3.56 0.27 25.33
C ARG A 73 3.11 0.25 26.77
N THR A 74 2.26 -0.72 27.11
CA THR A 74 1.90 -1.06 28.47
C THR A 74 2.96 -2.02 28.98
N MET A 75 3.73 -1.60 29.97
CA MET A 75 4.87 -2.32 30.50
C MET A 75 4.69 -2.66 31.97
N TYR A 76 5.13 -3.84 32.35
CA TYR A 76 5.21 -4.30 33.73
C TYR A 76 6.62 -4.79 34.03
N SER A 77 6.87 -5.09 35.29
CA SER A 77 8.10 -5.72 35.71
C SER A 77 7.82 -6.75 36.78
N VAL A 78 8.49 -7.90 36.65
CA VAL A 78 8.41 -9.01 37.58
C VAL A 78 9.80 -9.19 38.22
N LEU A 79 9.84 -9.43 39.52
CA LEU A 79 11.11 -9.75 40.18
C LEU A 79 11.51 -11.20 39.83
N GLU A 80 12.80 -11.48 39.64
CA GLU A 80 13.27 -12.85 39.38
C GLU A 80 13.44 -13.62 40.71
N GLY A 81 12.61 -14.63 40.98
CA GLY A 81 12.56 -15.31 42.28
C GLY A 81 13.66 -16.34 42.52
N VAL A 82 14.40 -16.66 41.46
CA VAL A 82 15.45 -17.70 41.44
C VAL A 82 16.84 -17.10 41.65
N ASP A 83 17.09 -15.90 41.13
CA ASP A 83 18.38 -15.21 41.23
C ASP A 83 18.22 -13.86 41.96
N ALA A 84 18.47 -13.89 43.28
CA ALA A 84 18.41 -12.70 44.13
C ALA A 84 19.35 -11.58 43.65
N LYS A 85 20.50 -11.92 43.03
CA LYS A 85 21.42 -10.90 42.51
C LYS A 85 20.80 -10.18 41.33
N LYS A 86 20.17 -10.90 40.39
CA LYS A 86 19.44 -10.25 39.29
C LYS A 86 18.23 -9.48 39.79
N ALA A 87 17.45 -10.01 40.73
CA ALA A 87 16.32 -9.30 41.33
C ALA A 87 16.70 -7.95 41.94
N LEU A 88 17.91 -7.82 42.50
CA LEU A 88 18.41 -6.57 43.10
C LEU A 88 19.12 -5.64 42.10
N THR A 89 19.68 -6.17 41.01
CA THR A 89 20.55 -5.39 40.08
C THR A 89 19.91 -5.10 38.74
N ARG A 90 18.89 -5.86 38.32
CA ARG A 90 18.22 -5.69 37.04
C ARG A 90 16.73 -5.49 37.24
N TRP A 91 16.26 -4.36 36.73
CA TRP A 91 14.84 -4.06 36.64
C TRP A 91 14.42 -4.15 35.16
N GLU A 92 14.02 -5.34 34.74
CA GLU A 92 13.58 -5.56 33.37
C GLU A 92 12.10 -5.13 33.21
N TRP A 93 11.84 -4.32 32.19
CA TRP A 93 10.50 -3.87 31.83
C TRP A 93 10.05 -4.59 30.58
N ILE A 94 9.02 -5.41 30.72
CA ILE A 94 8.46 -6.25 29.67
C ILE A 94 7.05 -5.73 29.38
N GLY A 95 6.54 -5.93 28.17
CA GLY A 95 5.16 -5.62 27.84
C GLY A 95 4.93 -5.42 26.37
N GLU A 96 3.69 -5.17 26.00
CA GLU A 96 3.25 -5.04 24.61
C GLU A 96 2.85 -3.62 24.24
N ALA A 97 3.07 -3.29 22.96
CA ALA A 97 2.60 -2.04 22.39
C ALA A 97 1.15 -2.19 21.94
N VAL A 98 0.30 -1.29 22.45
CA VAL A 98 -1.09 -1.14 22.06
C VAL A 98 -1.19 0.06 21.12
N THR A 99 -1.73 -0.18 19.94
CA THR A 99 -1.99 0.83 18.92
C THR A 99 -3.47 1.16 18.93
N VAL A 100 -3.80 2.43 19.12
CA VAL A 100 -5.16 2.97 18.94
C VAL A 100 -5.12 3.82 17.68
N ASP A 101 -6.02 3.55 16.75
CA ASP A 101 -6.14 4.34 15.52
C ASP A 101 -7.62 4.49 15.14
N ALA A 102 -8.17 5.67 15.41
CA ALA A 102 -9.55 6.02 15.06
C ALA A 102 -9.76 6.15 13.54
N TRP A 103 -8.69 6.30 12.75
CA TRP A 103 -8.74 6.47 11.30
C TRP A 103 -8.43 5.19 10.53
N ALA A 104 -8.28 4.06 11.22
CA ALA A 104 -7.96 2.76 10.61
C ALA A 104 -8.93 2.37 9.48
N TRP A 105 -10.20 2.78 9.57
CA TRP A 105 -11.22 2.52 8.53
C TRP A 105 -10.88 3.15 7.18
N VAL A 106 -10.09 4.22 7.13
CA VAL A 106 -9.69 4.88 5.88
C VAL A 106 -8.79 3.95 5.06
N HIS A 107 -8.04 3.05 5.71
CA HIS A 107 -7.26 2.03 5.02
C HIS A 107 -8.11 0.96 4.32
N CYS A 108 -9.43 0.90 4.56
CA CYS A 108 -10.36 0.07 3.77
C CYS A 108 -10.37 0.44 2.28
N LEU A 109 -9.81 1.59 1.87
CA LEU A 109 -9.58 1.91 0.46
C LEU A 109 -8.81 0.81 -0.27
N HIS A 110 -7.81 0.18 0.38
CA HIS A 110 -7.04 -0.92 -0.20
C HIS A 110 -7.86 -2.17 -0.44
N PHE A 111 -8.90 -2.41 0.37
CA PHE A 111 -9.82 -3.52 0.12
C PHE A 111 -10.52 -3.37 -1.24
N PHE A 112 -11.01 -2.16 -1.55
CA PHE A 112 -11.63 -1.88 -2.84
C PHE A 112 -10.63 -1.94 -3.99
N PHE A 113 -9.42 -1.42 -3.79
CA PHE A 113 -8.36 -1.51 -4.80
C PHE A 113 -7.97 -2.97 -5.09
N GLY A 114 -7.84 -3.77 -4.05
CA GLY A 114 -7.57 -5.21 -4.13
C GLY A 114 -8.69 -5.96 -4.86
N LEU A 115 -9.96 -5.70 -4.52
CA LEU A 115 -11.11 -6.33 -5.17
C LEU A 115 -11.15 -6.03 -6.67
N GLN A 116 -10.87 -4.78 -7.06
CA GLN A 116 -10.79 -4.40 -8.48
C GLN A 116 -9.65 -5.11 -9.20
N THR A 117 -8.48 -5.25 -8.57
CA THR A 117 -7.34 -5.98 -9.13
C THR A 117 -7.65 -7.47 -9.28
N ILE A 118 -8.24 -8.11 -8.26
CA ILE A 118 -8.67 -9.51 -8.30
C ILE A 118 -9.67 -9.74 -9.43
N PHE A 119 -10.67 -8.87 -9.58
CA PHE A 119 -11.63 -8.96 -10.67
C PHE A 119 -10.94 -8.90 -12.05
N SER A 120 -9.97 -8.00 -12.20
CA SER A 120 -9.20 -7.87 -13.44
C SER A 120 -8.38 -9.12 -13.75
N LEU A 121 -7.77 -9.73 -12.73
CA LEU A 121 -7.05 -10.99 -12.87
C LEU A 121 -7.99 -12.14 -13.23
N ILE A 122 -9.21 -12.19 -12.67
CA ILE A 122 -10.23 -13.17 -13.07
C ILE A 122 -10.57 -13.01 -14.55
N VAL A 123 -10.77 -11.77 -15.03
CA VAL A 123 -11.04 -11.51 -16.45
C VAL A 123 -9.87 -11.98 -17.32
N LEU A 124 -8.62 -11.68 -16.94
CA LEU A 124 -7.43 -12.17 -17.64
C LEU A 124 -7.42 -13.70 -17.71
N LEU A 125 -7.59 -14.38 -16.57
CA LEU A 125 -7.59 -15.84 -16.48
C LEU A 125 -8.69 -16.46 -17.35
N LEU A 126 -9.88 -15.84 -17.40
CA LEU A 126 -10.96 -16.29 -18.27
C LEU A 126 -10.59 -16.17 -19.75
N VAL A 127 -10.02 -15.05 -20.18
CA VAL A 127 -9.58 -14.87 -21.57
C VAL A 127 -8.47 -15.86 -21.93
N THR A 128 -7.45 -16.00 -21.07
CA THR A 128 -6.36 -16.96 -21.25
C THR A 128 -6.88 -18.40 -21.32
N TYR A 129 -7.81 -18.77 -20.43
CA TYR A 129 -8.46 -20.08 -20.46
C TYR A 129 -9.21 -20.33 -21.77
N GLN A 130 -9.99 -19.36 -22.25
CA GLN A 130 -10.72 -19.49 -23.50
C GLN A 130 -9.77 -19.63 -24.70
N LYS A 131 -8.65 -18.89 -24.71
CA LYS A 131 -7.60 -19.03 -25.72
C LYS A 131 -6.97 -20.41 -25.72
N PHE A 132 -6.63 -20.90 -24.53
CA PHE A 132 -6.08 -22.24 -24.36
C PHE A 132 -7.03 -23.32 -24.89
N ARG A 133 -8.34 -23.21 -24.61
CA ARG A 133 -9.36 -24.12 -25.17
C ARG A 133 -9.45 -24.09 -26.70
N THR A 134 -9.10 -22.96 -27.33
CA THR A 134 -9.04 -22.84 -28.79
C THR A 134 -7.70 -23.29 -29.39
N GLY A 135 -6.82 -23.91 -28.59
CA GLY A 135 -5.52 -24.42 -29.02
C GLY A 135 -4.45 -23.33 -29.20
N LYS A 136 -4.66 -22.12 -28.65
CA LYS A 136 -3.72 -21.01 -28.75
C LYS A 136 -3.20 -20.62 -27.37
N ILE A 137 -1.89 -20.51 -27.21
CA ILE A 137 -1.28 -20.00 -25.98
C ILE A 137 -1.23 -18.48 -26.07
N TRP A 138 -1.89 -17.80 -25.15
CA TRP A 138 -1.90 -16.34 -25.03
C TRP A 138 -2.02 -15.95 -23.57
N ILE A 139 -1.09 -15.11 -23.10
CA ILE A 139 -1.06 -14.55 -21.75
C ILE A 139 -1.00 -13.04 -21.95
N GLY A 140 -2.07 -12.35 -21.55
CA GLY A 140 -2.15 -10.89 -21.64
C GLY A 140 -1.55 -10.19 -20.43
N ASP A 141 -1.48 -8.86 -20.50
CA ASP A 141 -0.95 -8.01 -19.44
C ASP A 141 -1.82 -8.02 -18.16
N PRO A 142 -1.32 -8.49 -17.01
CA PRO A 142 -2.06 -8.42 -15.74
C PRO A 142 -2.39 -6.98 -15.30
N PHE A 143 -1.71 -5.97 -15.85
CA PHE A 143 -1.91 -4.57 -15.52
C PHE A 143 -2.82 -3.82 -16.52
N ALA A 144 -3.35 -4.49 -17.54
CA ALA A 144 -4.17 -3.89 -18.60
C ALA A 144 -5.40 -3.10 -18.10
N SER A 145 -5.97 -3.50 -16.96
CA SER A 145 -7.15 -2.85 -16.38
C SER A 145 -6.82 -1.63 -15.52
N VAL A 146 -5.54 -1.45 -15.19
CA VAL A 146 -5.05 -0.40 -14.30
C VAL A 146 -4.59 0.77 -15.16
N SER A 147 -5.50 1.69 -15.46
CA SER A 147 -5.15 2.88 -16.22
C SER A 147 -4.31 3.85 -15.39
N THR A 148 -3.43 4.62 -16.05
CA THR A 148 -2.64 5.70 -15.42
C THR A 148 -3.53 6.64 -14.60
N ALA A 149 -4.70 7.02 -15.14
CA ALA A 149 -5.65 7.87 -14.44
C ALA A 149 -6.19 7.21 -13.16
N SER A 150 -6.50 5.91 -13.19
CA SER A 150 -6.95 5.19 -12.00
C SER A 150 -5.87 5.13 -10.92
N LEU A 151 -4.61 4.91 -11.29
CA LEU A 151 -3.48 4.91 -10.35
C LEU A 151 -3.25 6.27 -9.70
N VAL A 152 -3.29 7.35 -10.50
CA VAL A 152 -3.16 8.72 -9.98
C VAL A 152 -4.29 9.03 -9.01
N MET A 153 -5.54 8.68 -9.34
CA MET A 153 -6.66 8.85 -8.41
C MET A 153 -6.50 8.03 -7.12
N ARG A 154 -6.01 6.79 -7.20
CA ARG A 154 -5.70 5.98 -6.01
C ARG A 154 -4.63 6.64 -5.14
N GLY A 155 -3.57 7.19 -5.76
CA GLY A 155 -2.54 7.95 -5.05
C GLY A 155 -3.09 9.20 -4.36
N ILE A 156 -3.96 9.96 -5.03
CA ILE A 156 -4.64 11.13 -4.43
C ILE A 156 -5.49 10.72 -3.22
N LEU A 157 -6.26 9.62 -3.32
CA LEU A 157 -7.08 9.13 -2.21
C LEU A 157 -6.24 8.75 -0.99
N ILE A 158 -5.11 8.08 -1.20
CA ILE A 158 -4.17 7.75 -0.12
C ILE A 158 -3.54 9.01 0.46
N PHE A 159 -3.13 9.96 -0.38
CA PHE A 159 -2.61 11.23 0.12
C PHE A 159 -3.62 11.99 0.98
N VAL A 160 -4.89 12.04 0.56
CA VAL A 160 -5.98 12.62 1.37
C VAL A 160 -6.16 11.85 2.68
N SER A 161 -6.05 10.52 2.66
CA SER A 161 -6.10 9.73 3.90
C SER A 161 -5.03 10.13 4.90
N TRP A 162 -3.78 10.32 4.44
CA TRP A 162 -2.70 10.76 5.30
C TRP A 162 -2.91 12.17 5.85
N VAL A 163 -3.52 13.08 5.07
CA VAL A 163 -3.87 14.43 5.56
C VAL A 163 -4.95 14.36 6.63
N LEU A 164 -6.00 13.55 6.45
CA LEU A 164 -7.05 13.35 7.45
C LEU A 164 -6.49 12.75 8.74
N ASP A 165 -5.52 11.86 8.59
CA ASP A 165 -4.80 11.20 9.67
C ASP A 165 -3.72 12.09 10.33
N SER A 166 -3.63 13.37 9.97
CA SER A 166 -2.58 14.29 10.43
C SER A 166 -1.15 13.74 10.25
N PHE A 167 -0.96 12.94 9.20
CA PHE A 167 0.28 12.22 8.87
C PHE A 167 0.78 11.26 9.98
N TRP A 168 -0.11 10.81 10.87
CA TRP A 168 0.23 9.88 11.95
C TRP A 168 0.83 8.58 11.41
N SER A 169 0.14 7.90 10.50
CA SER A 169 0.58 6.62 9.94
C SER A 169 2.00 6.68 9.34
N ILE A 170 2.33 7.79 8.64
CA ILE A 170 3.66 8.01 8.06
C ILE A 170 4.72 8.19 9.15
N ASN A 171 4.44 9.05 10.14
CA ASN A 171 5.35 9.30 11.25
C ASN A 171 5.57 8.05 12.11
N GLU A 172 4.50 7.30 12.38
CA GLU A 172 4.56 6.04 13.13
C GLU A 172 5.45 5.02 12.41
N TYR A 173 5.32 4.90 11.09
CA TYR A 173 6.18 4.04 10.29
C TYR A 173 7.64 4.52 10.27
N ALA A 174 7.87 5.83 10.15
CA ALA A 174 9.21 6.42 10.22
C ALA A 174 9.86 6.14 11.60
N MET A 175 9.10 6.30 12.68
CA MET A 175 9.54 5.97 14.05
C MET A 175 9.85 4.48 14.23
N SER A 176 9.06 3.59 13.62
CA SER A 176 9.35 2.14 13.62
C SER A 176 10.68 1.82 12.94
N ARG A 177 10.99 2.48 11.82
CA ARG A 177 12.28 2.33 11.14
C ARG A 177 13.44 2.88 11.96
N ALA A 178 13.25 4.05 12.58
CA ALA A 178 14.25 4.64 13.47
C ALA A 178 14.54 3.76 14.69
N ALA A 179 13.51 3.12 15.27
CA ALA A 179 13.66 2.17 16.36
C ALA A 179 14.48 0.94 15.95
N MET A 180 14.27 0.41 14.73
CA MET A 180 15.05 -0.71 14.20
C MET A 180 16.53 -0.34 13.99
N ILE A 181 16.83 0.88 13.56
CA ILE A 181 18.21 1.36 13.34
C ILE A 181 18.96 1.56 14.65
N THR A 182 18.27 2.10 15.66
CA THR A 182 18.86 2.46 16.95
C THR A 182 18.81 1.33 17.98
N ASP A 183 18.48 0.10 17.56
CA ASP A 183 18.27 -1.08 18.40
C ASP A 183 17.39 -0.77 19.64
N SER A 184 16.36 0.04 19.42
CA SER A 184 15.45 0.49 20.46
C SER A 184 14.18 -0.36 20.48
N PRO A 185 13.41 -0.33 21.59
CA PRO A 185 12.18 -1.10 21.69
C PRO A 185 11.27 -0.86 20.47
N PRO A 186 10.72 -1.92 19.86
CA PRO A 186 10.01 -1.81 18.60
C PRO A 186 8.73 -0.98 18.75
N VAL A 187 8.50 -0.12 17.75
CA VAL A 187 7.22 0.59 17.56
C VAL A 187 6.32 -0.29 16.71
N ARG A 188 5.14 -0.63 17.24
CA ARG A 188 4.17 -1.51 16.57
C ARG A 188 3.49 -0.75 15.44
N VAL A 189 3.51 -1.29 14.23
CA VAL A 189 2.90 -0.66 13.05
C VAL A 189 2.27 -1.72 12.17
N HIS A 190 1.22 -1.35 11.42
CA HIS A 190 0.64 -2.19 10.38
C HIS A 190 1.49 -2.11 9.09
N LYS A 191 2.54 -2.92 9.04
CA LYS A 191 3.58 -2.87 7.99
C LYS A 191 3.00 -3.07 6.59
N GLU A 192 2.04 -3.99 6.45
CA GLU A 192 1.45 -4.38 5.18
C GLU A 192 0.58 -3.26 4.59
N ILE A 193 -0.17 -2.56 5.45
CA ILE A 193 -0.99 -1.41 5.05
C ILE A 193 -0.09 -0.29 4.57
N MET A 194 0.96 0.03 5.34
CA MET A 194 1.91 1.08 4.98
C MET A 194 2.70 0.74 3.71
N GLN A 195 3.09 -0.52 3.52
CA GLN A 195 3.72 -0.97 2.28
C GLN A 195 2.79 -0.75 1.08
N ALA A 196 1.50 -1.07 1.21
CA ALA A 196 0.50 -0.83 0.17
C ALA A 196 0.31 0.66 -0.12
N ASP A 197 0.22 1.51 0.91
CA ASP A 197 0.12 2.97 0.75
C ASP A 197 1.30 3.51 -0.06
N ILE A 198 2.52 3.19 0.37
CA ILE A 198 3.74 3.71 -0.24
C ILE A 198 3.90 3.17 -1.68
N LEU A 199 3.55 1.91 -1.93
CA LEU A 199 3.56 1.34 -3.28
C LEU A 199 2.63 2.09 -4.22
N VAL A 200 1.39 2.38 -3.81
CA VAL A 200 0.44 3.09 -4.66
C VAL A 200 0.87 4.53 -4.91
N ILE A 201 1.37 5.23 -3.89
CA ILE A 201 1.95 6.57 -4.05
C ILE A 201 3.12 6.52 -5.02
N PHE A 202 4.02 5.55 -4.87
CA PHE A 202 5.15 5.38 -5.78
C PHE A 202 4.71 5.11 -7.22
N LEU A 203 3.77 4.19 -7.45
CA LEU A 203 3.21 3.93 -8.78
C LEU A 203 2.54 5.18 -9.37
N SER A 204 1.86 5.99 -8.56
CA SER A 204 1.28 7.25 -9.02
C SER A 204 2.35 8.26 -9.45
N LEU A 205 3.46 8.37 -8.72
CA LEU A 205 4.61 9.22 -9.06
C LEU A 205 5.31 8.74 -10.33
N VAL A 206 5.48 7.43 -10.48
CA VAL A 206 6.05 6.83 -11.70
C VAL A 206 5.14 7.07 -12.91
N GLY A 207 3.82 6.94 -12.74
CA GLY A 207 2.86 7.29 -13.78
C GLY A 207 2.96 8.76 -14.21
N PHE A 208 3.15 9.67 -13.25
CA PHE A 208 3.39 11.09 -13.52
C PHE A 208 4.73 11.36 -14.22
N LEU A 209 5.83 10.76 -13.75
CA LEU A 209 7.15 10.84 -14.38
C LEU A 209 7.12 10.32 -15.82
N SER A 210 6.47 9.19 -16.04
CA SER A 210 6.29 8.59 -17.36
C SER A 210 5.52 9.52 -18.31
N ALA A 211 4.51 10.23 -17.81
CA ALA A 211 3.80 11.25 -18.60
C ALA A 211 4.69 12.45 -18.97
N ILE A 212 5.61 12.88 -18.09
CA ILE A 212 6.59 13.93 -18.38
C ILE A 212 7.59 13.48 -19.45
N PHE A 213 8.16 12.28 -19.29
CA PHE A 213 9.15 11.77 -20.23
C PHE A 213 8.54 11.37 -21.58
N ARG A 214 7.21 11.17 -21.61
CA ARG A 214 6.47 10.59 -22.74
C ARG A 214 7.01 9.22 -23.12
N GLU A 215 7.22 8.38 -22.11
CA GLU A 215 7.77 7.03 -22.26
C GLU A 215 6.85 6.00 -21.59
N ARG A 216 6.81 4.79 -22.13
CA ARG A 216 6.12 3.65 -21.49
C ARG A 216 7.07 2.98 -20.51
N ILE A 217 6.57 2.70 -19.31
CA ILE A 217 7.34 2.00 -18.28
C ILE A 217 6.54 0.77 -17.87
N ASP A 218 7.17 -0.40 -18.00
CA ASP A 218 6.54 -1.67 -17.61
C ASP A 218 6.24 -1.68 -16.09
N PRO A 219 4.97 -1.84 -15.68
CA PRO A 219 4.59 -1.89 -14.27
C PRO A 219 5.28 -3.04 -13.50
N ALA A 220 5.57 -4.17 -14.15
CA ALA A 220 6.23 -5.30 -13.49
C ALA A 220 7.65 -4.94 -13.05
N ILE A 221 8.40 -4.22 -13.90
CA ILE A 221 9.75 -3.74 -13.56
C ILE A 221 9.69 -2.76 -12.40
N VAL A 222 8.70 -1.86 -12.40
CA VAL A 222 8.54 -0.84 -11.36
C VAL A 222 8.18 -1.47 -10.01
N ILE A 223 7.25 -2.42 -10.00
CA ILE A 223 6.87 -3.16 -8.79
C ILE A 223 8.05 -4.00 -8.29
N PHE A 224 8.78 -4.68 -9.19
CA PHE A 224 9.97 -5.44 -8.81
C PHE A 224 11.04 -4.55 -8.17
N LEU A 225 11.35 -3.40 -8.76
CA LEU A 225 12.28 -2.43 -8.20
C LEU A 225 11.81 -1.91 -6.84
N PHE A 226 10.52 -1.61 -6.70
CA PHE A 226 9.92 -1.21 -5.43
C PHE A 226 10.15 -2.27 -4.36
N GLU A 227 9.78 -3.53 -4.61
CA GLU A 227 9.92 -4.61 -3.64
C GLU A 227 11.38 -4.87 -3.29
N PHE A 228 12.28 -4.78 -4.27
CA PHE A 228 13.71 -4.90 -4.06
C PHE A 228 14.23 -3.80 -3.10
N ILE A 229 13.98 -2.52 -3.42
CA ILE A 229 14.44 -1.41 -2.58
C ILE A 229 13.73 -1.39 -1.22
N HIS A 230 12.44 -1.73 -1.18
CA HIS A 230 11.70 -1.85 0.06
C HIS A 230 12.31 -2.94 0.96
N THR A 231 12.67 -4.10 0.40
CA THR A 231 13.32 -5.18 1.15
C THR A 231 14.66 -4.75 1.73
N TYR A 232 15.51 -4.10 0.93
CA TYR A 232 16.83 -3.63 1.35
C TYR A 232 16.84 -2.23 1.98
N ARG A 233 15.68 -1.68 2.36
CA ARG A 233 15.52 -0.28 2.80
C ARG A 233 16.39 0.10 4.00
N LEU A 234 16.63 -0.83 4.93
CA LEU A 234 17.46 -0.56 6.12
C LEU A 234 18.94 -0.50 5.73
N SER A 235 19.39 -1.41 4.86
CA SER A 235 20.75 -1.39 4.31
C SER A 235 21.01 -0.11 3.50
N LEU A 236 20.02 0.37 2.74
CA LEU A 236 20.12 1.63 2.00
C LEU A 236 20.10 2.87 2.89
N LEU A 237 19.38 2.84 4.02
CA LEU A 237 19.54 3.90 5.02
C LEU A 237 20.94 3.89 5.61
N SER A 238 21.49 2.69 5.88
CA SER A 238 22.82 2.56 6.46
C SER A 238 23.98 2.97 5.54
N SER A 239 23.74 3.12 4.24
CA SER A 239 24.78 3.55 3.30
C SER A 239 25.11 5.04 3.38
N SER A 240 24.28 5.85 4.04
CA SER A 240 24.49 7.28 4.20
C SER A 240 24.61 7.65 5.69
N PRO A 241 25.82 7.94 6.20
CA PRO A 241 26.03 8.32 7.59
C PRO A 241 25.24 9.56 8.01
N THR A 242 25.10 10.54 7.11
CA THR A 242 24.33 11.76 7.37
C THR A 242 22.85 11.48 7.58
N VAL A 243 22.28 10.57 6.79
CA VAL A 243 20.86 10.18 6.94
C VAL A 243 20.64 9.41 8.23
N LEU A 244 21.58 8.53 8.60
CA LEU A 244 21.53 7.82 9.88
C LEU A 244 21.61 8.76 11.08
N ASP A 245 22.53 9.72 11.06
CA ASP A 245 22.73 10.68 12.15
C ASP A 245 21.47 11.53 12.39
N GLU A 246 20.81 11.96 11.30
CA GLU A 246 19.54 12.69 11.38
C GLU A 246 18.43 11.84 12.01
N ILE A 247 18.25 10.61 11.55
CA ILE A 247 17.24 9.67 12.07
C ILE A 247 17.49 9.37 13.55
N GLU A 248 18.74 9.10 13.92
CA GLU A 248 19.13 8.76 15.28
C GLU A 248 19.00 9.97 16.21
N THR A 249 19.41 11.16 15.77
CA THR A 249 19.30 12.40 16.55
C THR A 249 17.85 12.74 16.83
N TYR A 250 17.00 12.71 15.81
CA TYR A 250 15.56 12.94 15.97
C TYR A 250 14.94 11.91 16.91
N PHE A 251 15.18 10.61 16.66
CA PHE A 251 14.61 9.54 17.48
C PHE A 251 15.07 9.59 18.95
N LYS A 252 16.33 9.94 19.22
CA LYS A 252 16.83 10.13 20.59
C LYS A 252 16.22 11.37 21.24
N ALA A 253 16.10 12.48 20.52
CA ALA A 253 15.46 13.69 21.02
C ALA A 253 14.00 13.40 21.39
N GLN A 254 13.30 12.69 20.53
CA GLN A 254 11.91 12.28 20.71
C GLN A 254 11.73 11.38 21.93
N ASN A 255 12.57 10.35 22.10
CA ASN A 255 12.52 9.47 23.27
C ASN A 255 12.75 10.23 24.58
N LYS A 256 13.53 11.32 24.57
CA LYS A 256 13.78 12.13 25.76
C LYS A 256 12.55 12.95 26.19
N ILE A 257 11.58 13.20 25.32
CA ILE A 257 10.38 13.98 25.64
C ILE A 257 9.56 13.29 26.72
N GLY A 258 9.39 11.97 26.63
CA GLY A 258 8.63 11.21 27.63
C GLY A 258 9.31 11.14 29.01
N ILE A 259 10.58 11.53 29.13
CA ILE A 259 11.30 11.52 30.40
C ILE A 259 10.94 12.78 31.17
N ALA A 260 10.32 12.62 32.34
CA ALA A 260 9.94 13.73 33.20
C ALA A 260 11.19 14.49 33.66
N ARG A 261 11.15 15.83 33.56
CA ARG A 261 12.24 16.70 34.03
C ARG A 261 12.26 16.69 35.56
N ALA A 262 13.30 16.10 36.14
CA ALA A 262 13.54 16.15 37.57
C ALA A 262 14.28 17.45 37.94
N THR A 263 13.79 18.19 38.93
CA THR A 263 14.54 19.29 39.54
C THR A 263 15.77 18.73 40.28
N PRO A 264 16.82 19.54 40.50
CA PRO A 264 18.01 19.09 41.24
C PRO A 264 17.65 18.48 42.61
N THR A 265 16.64 19.02 43.29
CA THR A 265 16.15 18.51 44.57
C THR A 265 15.53 17.11 44.43
N ILE A 266 14.71 16.86 43.41
CA ILE A 266 14.11 15.54 43.17
C ILE A 266 15.19 14.54 42.73
N ALA A 267 16.12 14.96 41.87
CA ALA A 267 17.24 14.14 41.43
C ALA A 267 18.17 13.73 42.58
N ALA A 268 18.30 14.57 43.61
CA ALA A 268 19.04 14.25 44.83
C ALA A 268 18.28 13.27 45.75
N MET A 269 16.95 13.25 45.71
CA MET A 269 16.12 12.34 46.52
C MET A 269 15.97 10.95 45.90
N SER A 270 15.98 10.82 44.57
CA SER A 270 15.79 9.55 43.90
C SER A 270 16.61 9.45 42.61
N PRO A 271 17.36 8.35 42.41
CA PRO A 271 18.02 8.08 41.14
C PRO A 271 17.04 7.62 40.04
N LEU A 272 15.77 7.34 40.39
CA LEU A 272 14.78 6.82 39.46
C LEU A 272 14.22 7.93 38.56
N ARG A 273 14.18 7.67 37.25
CA ARG A 273 13.55 8.55 36.27
C ARG A 273 12.13 8.10 35.95
N LEU A 274 11.19 9.05 35.98
CA LEU A 274 9.86 8.84 35.45
C LEU A 274 9.89 9.02 33.92
N TRP A 275 9.20 8.12 33.24
CA TRP A 275 9.05 8.07 31.80
C TRP A 275 7.60 7.68 31.57
N SER A 276 6.85 8.59 30.96
CA SER A 276 5.45 8.42 30.60
C SER A 276 5.29 8.43 29.08
N SER A 277 4.07 8.11 28.63
CA SER A 277 3.63 8.51 27.29
C SER A 277 3.64 10.03 27.15
N PHE A 278 3.83 10.51 25.93
CA PHE A 278 3.85 11.93 25.61
C PHE A 278 3.10 12.21 24.30
N GLU A 279 2.61 13.42 24.16
CA GLU A 279 1.97 13.86 22.92
C GLU A 279 3.02 14.01 21.83
N PHE A 280 2.76 13.43 20.66
CA PHE A 280 3.67 13.46 19.53
C PHE A 280 3.78 14.93 19.06
N PRO A 281 5.00 15.50 18.99
CA PRO A 281 5.21 16.86 18.54
C PRO A 281 4.87 17.00 17.06
N ALA A 282 4.82 18.25 16.60
CA ALA A 282 4.62 18.56 15.20
C ALA A 282 5.61 17.82 14.30
N MET A 283 5.11 17.45 13.12
CA MET A 283 5.86 16.72 12.10
C MET A 283 7.17 17.44 11.72
N ASP A 284 8.27 16.71 11.73
CA ASP A 284 9.55 17.20 11.23
C ASP A 284 9.77 16.71 9.78
N PRO A 285 9.72 17.62 8.79
CA PRO A 285 9.89 17.26 7.39
C PRO A 285 11.30 16.72 7.10
N THR A 286 12.32 17.13 7.86
CA THR A 286 13.70 16.67 7.67
C THR A 286 13.83 15.21 8.06
N PHE A 287 13.32 14.84 9.24
CA PHE A 287 13.25 13.46 9.70
C PHE A 287 12.48 12.55 8.74
N LEU A 288 11.35 13.02 8.22
CA LEU A 288 10.58 12.25 7.23
C LEU A 288 11.34 12.08 5.92
N ALA A 289 11.95 13.15 5.39
CA ALA A 289 12.76 13.05 4.18
C ALA A 289 13.93 12.07 4.36
N ALA A 290 14.62 12.13 5.51
CA ALA A 290 15.69 11.19 5.87
C ALA A 290 15.16 9.75 5.96
N SER A 291 14.04 9.53 6.64
CA SER A 291 13.41 8.23 6.78
C SER A 291 13.03 7.63 5.43
N PHE A 292 12.44 8.42 4.53
CA PHE A 292 12.01 7.97 3.20
C PHE A 292 13.10 8.08 2.12
N PHE A 293 14.36 8.32 2.50
CA PHE A 293 15.49 8.42 1.58
C PHE A 293 15.60 7.28 0.55
N PRO A 294 15.33 5.99 0.85
CA PRO A 294 15.34 4.92 -0.15
C PRO A 294 14.37 5.14 -1.33
N MET A 295 13.29 5.90 -1.14
CA MET A 295 12.37 6.25 -2.22
C MET A 295 13.02 7.15 -3.28
N THR A 296 14.05 7.92 -2.91
CA THR A 296 14.80 8.73 -3.88
C THR A 296 15.59 7.85 -4.86
N PHE A 297 16.20 6.75 -4.37
CA PHE A 297 16.85 5.77 -5.24
C PHE A 297 15.86 5.09 -6.19
N LEU A 298 14.64 4.81 -5.71
CA LEU A 298 13.57 4.26 -6.54
C LEU A 298 13.22 5.20 -7.70
N LEU A 299 12.92 6.47 -7.39
CA LEU A 299 12.57 7.48 -8.40
C LEU A 299 13.75 7.73 -9.36
N ALA A 300 14.97 7.80 -8.84
CA ALA A 300 16.18 7.97 -9.67
C ALA A 300 16.40 6.78 -10.61
N SER A 301 16.19 5.55 -10.13
CA SER A 301 16.32 4.32 -10.94
C SER A 301 15.30 4.29 -12.08
N VAL A 302 14.04 4.65 -11.79
CA VAL A 302 13.00 4.73 -12.81
C VAL A 302 13.27 5.84 -13.82
N ALA A 303 13.69 7.02 -13.36
CA ALA A 303 14.07 8.13 -14.24
C ALA A 303 15.25 7.75 -15.16
N PHE A 304 16.24 7.02 -14.62
CA PHE A 304 17.37 6.51 -15.37
C PHE A 304 16.93 5.48 -16.44
N ILE A 305 16.03 4.56 -16.09
CA ILE A 305 15.45 3.60 -17.06
C ILE A 305 14.70 4.35 -18.18
N ALA A 306 13.90 5.36 -17.83
CA ALA A 306 13.19 6.17 -18.82
C ALA A 306 14.16 6.93 -19.74
N LEU A 307 15.24 7.49 -19.19
CA LEU A 307 16.28 8.17 -19.97
C LEU A 307 17.00 7.20 -20.93
N LEU A 308 17.40 6.02 -20.44
CA LEU A 308 18.04 4.99 -21.25
C LEU A 308 17.14 4.52 -22.40
N ARG A 309 15.85 4.30 -22.13
CA ARG A 309 14.87 3.96 -23.19
C ARG A 309 14.77 5.06 -24.24
N LYS A 310 14.75 6.31 -23.81
CA LYS A 310 14.68 7.46 -24.72
C LYS A 310 15.92 7.56 -25.61
N ILE A 311 17.10 7.32 -25.05
CA ILE A 311 18.36 7.23 -25.81
C ILE A 311 18.32 6.05 -26.77
N TYR A 312 17.85 4.88 -26.33
CA TYR A 312 17.71 3.71 -27.18
C TYR A 312 16.79 3.95 -28.37
N HIS A 313 15.60 4.54 -28.16
CA HIS A 313 14.67 4.88 -29.24
C HIS A 313 15.21 5.96 -30.18
N TYR A 314 16.05 6.87 -29.67
CA TYR A 314 16.74 7.85 -30.52
C TYR A 314 17.79 7.19 -31.41
N CYS A 315 18.55 6.22 -30.90
CA CYS A 315 19.57 5.49 -31.66
C CYS A 315 18.96 4.43 -32.60
N TYR A 316 17.86 3.80 -32.21
CA TYR A 316 17.16 2.76 -32.95
C TYR A 316 15.69 3.16 -33.16
N PRO A 317 15.41 4.15 -34.03
CA PRO A 317 14.04 4.54 -34.33
C PRO A 317 13.28 3.36 -34.92
N GLU A 318 12.08 3.10 -34.39
CA GLU A 318 11.20 2.08 -34.94
C GLU A 318 10.96 2.35 -36.42
N GLN A 319 11.29 1.38 -37.27
CA GLN A 319 11.04 1.47 -38.70
C GLN A 319 9.53 1.49 -38.93
N ILE A 320 8.97 2.68 -39.12
CA ILE A 320 7.66 2.86 -39.74
C ILE A 320 7.83 2.30 -41.16
N ARG A 321 7.43 1.04 -41.39
CA ARG A 321 7.39 0.46 -42.74
C ARG A 321 6.40 1.28 -43.58
N GLN A 322 6.92 2.32 -44.22
CA GLN A 322 6.20 3.09 -45.22
C GLN A 322 5.84 2.16 -46.38
N ARG A 323 4.58 2.24 -46.79
CA ARG A 323 3.99 1.42 -47.84
C ARG A 323 4.62 1.75 -49.19
N SER A 324 5.57 0.94 -49.65
CA SER A 324 6.00 0.91 -51.05
C SER A 324 5.01 0.05 -51.85
N SER A 325 3.82 0.59 -52.11
CA SER A 325 2.94 0.04 -53.16
C SER A 325 2.24 1.19 -53.86
N GLN A 326 2.91 1.77 -54.86
CA GLN A 326 2.24 2.51 -55.92
C GLN A 326 1.30 1.52 -56.64
N SER A 327 0.01 1.59 -56.34
CA SER A 327 -1.03 1.19 -57.29
C SER A 327 -1.75 2.46 -57.71
N THR A 328 -1.57 2.82 -58.97
CA THR A 328 -2.33 3.82 -59.70
C THR A 328 -3.84 3.55 -59.60
N ASP A 329 -4.62 4.63 -59.65
CA ASP A 329 -6.08 4.70 -59.66
C ASP A 329 -6.84 4.46 -58.34
N ARG A 330 -7.10 5.57 -57.62
CA ARG A 330 -8.44 5.92 -57.08
C ARG A 330 -8.48 7.30 -56.39
N SER A 331 -9.69 7.85 -56.40
CA SER A 331 -10.18 9.18 -55.97
C SER A 331 -9.47 9.83 -54.77
N GLY A 332 -9.27 11.16 -54.84
CA GLY A 332 -8.57 11.97 -53.84
C GLY A 332 -9.20 12.00 -52.44
N ASN A 333 -10.49 11.67 -52.30
CA ASN A 333 -11.15 11.59 -50.99
C ASN A 333 -10.87 10.25 -50.27
N GLU A 334 -10.70 9.16 -51.03
CA GLU A 334 -10.28 7.87 -50.48
C GLU A 334 -8.82 7.90 -50.01
N LYS A 335 -7.95 8.71 -50.63
CA LYS A 335 -6.55 8.87 -50.16
C LYS A 335 -6.44 9.53 -48.79
N ALA A 336 -7.29 10.51 -48.48
CA ALA A 336 -7.32 11.15 -47.16
C ALA A 336 -7.92 10.22 -46.08
N VAL A 337 -8.96 9.47 -46.43
CA VAL A 337 -9.56 8.46 -45.54
C VAL A 337 -8.65 7.25 -45.37
N MET A 338 -7.92 6.83 -46.41
CA MET A 338 -6.92 5.75 -46.36
C MET A 338 -5.62 6.18 -45.70
N SER A 339 -5.22 7.45 -45.77
CA SER A 339 -4.08 7.96 -45.01
C SER A 339 -4.44 8.05 -43.52
N LEU A 340 -5.64 8.50 -43.17
CA LEU A 340 -6.16 8.50 -41.80
C LEU A 340 -6.33 7.06 -41.25
N ARG A 341 -6.92 6.14 -42.04
CA ARG A 341 -6.99 4.69 -41.72
C ARG A 341 -5.64 3.96 -41.75
N GLY A 342 -4.65 4.54 -42.42
CA GLY A 342 -3.27 4.05 -42.42
C GLY A 342 -2.52 4.42 -41.15
N ILE A 343 -2.93 5.51 -40.49
CA ILE A 343 -2.37 6.01 -39.23
C ILE A 343 -3.07 5.35 -38.02
N VAL A 344 -4.40 5.19 -38.09
CA VAL A 344 -5.28 4.75 -36.98
C VAL A 344 -6.09 3.50 -37.38
N THR A 345 -6.18 2.51 -36.49
CA THR A 345 -6.93 1.26 -36.68
C THR A 345 -8.45 1.49 -36.63
N ASN A 346 -9.26 0.64 -37.28
CA ASN A 346 -10.72 0.76 -37.17
C ASN A 346 -11.22 0.58 -35.72
N PHE A 347 -10.50 -0.21 -34.91
CA PHE A 347 -10.75 -0.32 -33.47
C PHE A 347 -10.59 1.04 -32.76
N GLU A 348 -9.50 1.76 -33.01
CA GLU A 348 -9.26 3.10 -32.44
C GLU A 348 -10.32 4.11 -32.90
N ILE A 349 -10.76 4.04 -34.16
CA ILE A 349 -11.81 4.91 -34.70
C ILE A 349 -13.18 4.59 -34.05
N ALA A 350 -13.50 3.31 -33.87
CA ALA A 350 -14.79 2.89 -33.33
C ALA A 350 -14.91 3.13 -31.82
N THR A 351 -13.82 2.93 -31.08
CA THR A 351 -13.81 3.00 -29.61
C THR A 351 -13.25 4.32 -29.06
N GLY A 352 -12.55 5.10 -29.88
CA GLY A 352 -11.80 6.28 -29.44
C GLY A 352 -10.57 5.96 -28.57
N ALA A 353 -10.22 4.68 -28.39
CA ALA A 353 -9.14 4.27 -27.52
C ALA A 353 -7.81 4.21 -28.27
N GLU A 354 -6.97 5.24 -28.12
CA GLU A 354 -5.64 5.28 -28.76
C GLU A 354 -4.71 4.16 -28.25
N LEU A 355 -4.11 3.41 -29.17
CA LEU A 355 -3.21 2.28 -28.89
C LEU A 355 -1.73 2.66 -28.90
N GLN A 356 -1.29 3.65 -29.70
CA GLN A 356 0.14 4.01 -29.85
C GLN A 356 0.61 5.10 -28.89
N THR A 357 -0.25 6.05 -28.53
CA THR A 357 0.09 7.30 -27.82
C THR A 357 -0.07 7.21 -26.30
N ARG A 358 -0.32 6.02 -25.74
CA ARG A 358 -0.36 5.85 -24.29
C ARG A 358 1.04 5.97 -23.69
N PHE A 359 1.25 7.04 -22.94
CA PHE A 359 2.34 7.20 -21.98
C PHE A 359 1.83 6.79 -20.59
N GLY A 360 2.68 6.19 -19.79
CA GLY A 360 2.33 5.74 -18.45
C GLY A 360 2.96 4.40 -18.07
N LEU A 361 2.44 3.87 -16.96
CA LEU A 361 2.65 2.49 -16.51
C LEU A 361 1.88 1.54 -17.43
N VAL A 362 2.51 1.17 -18.54
CA VAL A 362 1.95 0.29 -19.57
C VAL A 362 3.04 -0.66 -20.03
N SER A 363 2.72 -1.93 -20.12
CA SER A 363 3.61 -2.98 -20.60
C SER A 363 3.92 -2.86 -22.10
N ASP A 364 5.10 -3.34 -22.52
CA ASP A 364 5.57 -3.24 -23.91
C ASP A 364 5.05 -4.38 -24.80
N TYR A 365 3.73 -4.55 -24.87
CA TYR A 365 3.15 -5.47 -25.84
C TYR A 365 3.05 -4.86 -27.24
N SER A 366 3.13 -5.71 -28.26
CA SER A 366 2.90 -5.31 -29.64
C SER A 366 1.42 -4.96 -29.82
N ASN A 367 1.09 -3.66 -29.79
CA ASN A 367 -0.31 -3.20 -29.90
C ASN A 367 -0.89 -3.34 -31.31
N TYR A 368 -0.04 -3.55 -32.31
CA TYR A 368 -0.45 -3.65 -33.72
C TYR A 368 0.09 -4.91 -34.39
N VAL A 369 -0.72 -5.45 -35.30
CA VAL A 369 -0.29 -6.47 -36.26
C VAL A 369 -0.53 -5.93 -37.66
N PHE A 370 0.41 -6.13 -38.58
CA PHE A 370 0.27 -5.72 -39.96
C PHE A 370 -0.07 -6.94 -40.84
N PHE A 371 -1.27 -6.98 -41.43
CA PHE A 371 -1.60 -7.95 -42.48
C PHE A 371 -1.75 -7.23 -43.82
N LYS A 372 -1.02 -7.72 -44.85
CA LYS A 372 -1.12 -7.21 -46.23
C LYS A 372 -1.00 -5.68 -46.34
N GLY A 373 -0.16 -5.06 -45.50
CA GLY A 373 0.09 -3.61 -45.50
C GLY A 373 -0.98 -2.75 -44.83
N MET A 374 -1.95 -3.36 -44.13
CA MET A 374 -2.93 -2.65 -43.28
C MET A 374 -2.59 -2.86 -41.80
N LYS A 375 -2.81 -1.82 -40.98
CA LYS A 375 -2.54 -1.79 -39.53
C LYS A 375 -3.77 -2.29 -38.76
N PHE A 376 -3.60 -3.28 -37.89
CA PHE A 376 -4.68 -3.88 -37.10
C PHE A 376 -4.38 -3.84 -35.62
N ALA A 377 -5.43 -3.79 -34.79
CA ALA A 377 -5.26 -3.91 -33.36
C ALA A 377 -4.95 -5.38 -33.02
N SER A 378 -3.79 -5.61 -32.40
CA SER A 378 -3.43 -6.94 -31.92
C SER A 378 -4.35 -7.37 -30.78
N ALA A 379 -4.31 -8.65 -30.42
CA ALA A 379 -5.02 -9.11 -29.22
C ALA A 379 -4.57 -8.33 -27.98
N ASP A 380 -3.26 -8.16 -27.80
CA ASP A 380 -2.72 -7.40 -26.67
C ASP A 380 -3.16 -5.93 -26.71
N GLY A 381 -3.20 -5.31 -27.90
CA GLY A 381 -3.68 -3.94 -28.06
C GLY A 381 -5.14 -3.77 -27.62
N VAL A 382 -6.03 -4.69 -28.03
CA VAL A 382 -7.44 -4.66 -27.62
C VAL A 382 -7.57 -4.82 -26.10
N TYR A 383 -6.84 -5.79 -25.52
CA TYR A 383 -6.90 -6.07 -24.09
C TYR A 383 -6.28 -4.96 -23.23
N CYS A 384 -5.08 -4.49 -23.57
CA CYS A 384 -4.39 -3.36 -22.92
C CYS A 384 -5.12 -2.02 -23.10
N SER A 385 -5.99 -1.91 -24.10
CA SER A 385 -6.91 -0.77 -24.22
C SER A 385 -8.06 -0.82 -23.21
N GLY A 386 -8.22 -1.93 -22.51
CA GLY A 386 -9.25 -2.17 -21.51
C GLY A 386 -10.51 -2.81 -22.09
N TYR A 387 -10.45 -3.47 -23.25
CA TYR A 387 -11.60 -4.09 -23.90
C TYR A 387 -11.48 -5.62 -24.00
N VAL A 388 -12.63 -6.28 -23.98
CA VAL A 388 -12.75 -7.73 -24.22
C VAL A 388 -13.93 -8.02 -25.11
N ILE A 389 -13.87 -9.14 -25.84
CA ILE A 389 -14.95 -9.59 -26.72
C ILE A 389 -15.76 -10.66 -26.00
N VAL A 390 -17.03 -10.35 -25.73
CA VAL A 390 -18.02 -11.22 -25.12
C VAL A 390 -18.67 -12.08 -26.21
N ASN A 391 -18.57 -13.41 -26.04
CA ASN A 391 -19.15 -14.43 -26.91
C ASN A 391 -18.81 -14.26 -28.42
N GLY A 392 -17.67 -13.63 -28.74
CA GLY A 392 -17.25 -13.36 -30.11
C GLY A 392 -18.12 -12.35 -30.88
N LYS A 393 -19.07 -11.67 -30.22
CA LYS A 393 -20.07 -10.81 -30.86
C LYS A 393 -20.07 -9.38 -30.37
N PHE A 394 -19.69 -9.14 -29.13
CA PHE A 394 -19.75 -7.81 -28.52
C PHE A 394 -18.42 -7.43 -27.90
N LEU A 395 -17.86 -6.30 -28.31
CA LEU A 395 -16.72 -5.68 -27.69
C LEU A 395 -17.20 -4.78 -26.54
N VAL A 396 -16.67 -5.04 -25.35
CA VAL A 396 -17.12 -4.42 -24.10
C VAL A 396 -15.90 -3.98 -23.29
N GLY A 397 -16.01 -2.85 -22.59
CA GLY A 397 -15.00 -2.44 -21.62
C GLY A 397 -14.87 -3.45 -20.48
N SER A 398 -13.66 -3.95 -20.22
CA SER A 398 -13.35 -4.87 -19.11
C SER A 398 -13.81 -4.33 -17.76
N LYS A 399 -13.65 -3.02 -17.51
CA LYS A 399 -14.14 -2.30 -16.32
C LYS A 399 -15.67 -2.35 -16.17
N ASP A 400 -16.40 -2.42 -17.28
CA ASP A 400 -17.85 -2.36 -17.29
C ASP A 400 -18.48 -3.74 -17.08
N LEU A 401 -17.69 -4.82 -17.10
CA LEU A 401 -18.18 -6.19 -16.89
C LEU A 401 -18.85 -6.36 -15.52
N VAL A 402 -18.33 -5.74 -14.46
CA VAL A 402 -18.97 -5.76 -13.12
C VAL A 402 -20.32 -5.07 -13.19
N SER A 403 -20.38 -3.89 -13.81
CA SER A 403 -21.62 -3.14 -14.02
C SER A 403 -22.64 -3.95 -14.82
N ILE A 404 -22.22 -4.65 -15.87
CA ILE A 404 -23.09 -5.52 -16.67
C ILE A 404 -23.62 -6.69 -15.85
N ALA A 405 -22.76 -7.36 -15.07
CA ALA A 405 -23.16 -8.45 -14.19
C ALA A 405 -24.20 -7.98 -13.15
N MET A 406 -24.00 -6.80 -12.57
CA MET A 406 -24.93 -6.18 -11.62
C MET A 406 -26.24 -5.75 -12.27
N ILE A 407 -26.22 -5.15 -13.47
CA ILE A 407 -27.44 -4.82 -14.25
C ILE A 407 -28.24 -6.09 -14.54
N LYS A 408 -27.55 -7.20 -14.83
CA LYS A 408 -28.17 -8.50 -15.07
C LYS A 408 -28.78 -9.10 -13.80
N LEU A 409 -28.05 -9.04 -12.69
CA LEU A 409 -28.48 -9.57 -11.39
C LEU A 409 -29.69 -8.82 -10.83
N LEU A 410 -29.61 -7.49 -10.80
CA LEU A 410 -30.64 -6.62 -10.24
C LEU A 410 -31.82 -6.38 -11.21
N ARG A 411 -31.67 -6.77 -12.48
CA ARG A 411 -32.62 -6.49 -13.57
C ARG A 411 -32.94 -4.99 -13.71
N ALA A 412 -32.05 -4.12 -13.24
CA ALA A 412 -32.23 -2.68 -13.22
C ALA A 412 -31.00 -1.97 -13.81
N ARG A 413 -31.23 -0.95 -14.64
CA ARG A 413 -30.16 -0.13 -15.21
C ARG A 413 -29.84 1.01 -14.26
N PHE A 414 -28.77 0.87 -13.49
CA PHE A 414 -28.26 1.94 -12.61
C PHE A 414 -27.08 2.72 -13.24
N THR A 415 -26.49 2.22 -14.32
CA THR A 415 -25.43 2.92 -15.07
C THR A 415 -25.53 2.67 -16.58
N ASN A 416 -25.04 3.61 -17.38
CA ASN A 416 -25.03 3.50 -18.84
C ASN A 416 -23.75 2.78 -19.29
N VAL A 417 -23.90 1.54 -19.73
CA VAL A 417 -22.82 0.75 -20.32
C VAL A 417 -23.04 0.60 -21.81
N TYR A 418 -21.98 0.78 -22.59
CA TYR A 418 -21.98 0.67 -24.04
C TYR A 418 -21.22 -0.59 -24.49
N ALA A 419 -21.75 -1.28 -25.49
CA ALA A 419 -21.14 -2.42 -26.15
C ALA A 419 -21.13 -2.21 -27.65
N TYR A 420 -20.03 -2.56 -28.31
CA TYR A 420 -19.88 -2.46 -29.76
C TYR A 420 -20.06 -3.84 -30.40
N GLU A 421 -20.78 -3.92 -31.50
CA GLU A 421 -20.95 -5.20 -32.19
C GLU A 421 -19.70 -5.51 -33.03
N VAL A 422 -19.28 -6.77 -32.99
CA VAL A 422 -18.12 -7.30 -33.73
C VAL A 422 -18.64 -8.22 -34.83
N GLU A 423 -18.39 -7.86 -36.08
CA GLU A 423 -18.70 -8.68 -37.25
C GLU A 423 -17.41 -9.25 -37.83
N GLY A 424 -17.16 -10.53 -37.56
CA GLY A 424 -15.91 -11.18 -37.94
C GLY A 424 -14.73 -10.56 -37.21
N ASN A 425 -13.91 -9.78 -37.93
CA ASN A 425 -12.80 -9.05 -37.33
C ASN A 425 -13.07 -7.54 -37.22
N THR A 426 -14.12 -6.99 -37.83
CA THR A 426 -14.39 -5.54 -37.81
C THR A 426 -15.32 -5.13 -36.66
N VAL A 427 -15.04 -3.98 -36.04
CA VAL A 427 -15.89 -3.38 -34.99
C VAL A 427 -16.84 -2.36 -35.62
N LYS A 428 -18.13 -2.43 -35.30
CA LYS A 428 -19.09 -1.38 -35.72
C LYS A 428 -18.83 -0.08 -34.96
N ASN A 429 -18.89 1.03 -35.68
CA ASN A 429 -18.77 2.39 -35.09
C ASN A 429 -19.97 2.78 -34.21
N THR A 430 -21.07 2.03 -34.25
CA THR A 430 -22.28 2.32 -33.47
C THR A 430 -22.25 1.56 -32.14
N ALA A 431 -22.19 2.31 -31.04
CA ALA A 431 -22.30 1.77 -29.70
C ALA A 431 -23.76 1.43 -29.37
N ARG A 432 -23.99 0.24 -28.81
CA ARG A 432 -25.30 -0.19 -28.29
C ARG A 432 -25.32 -0.12 -26.78
N LEU A 433 -26.39 0.44 -26.22
CA LEU A 433 -26.60 0.45 -24.77
C LEU A 433 -26.91 -0.97 -24.25
N VAL A 434 -26.29 -1.36 -23.14
CA VAL A 434 -26.53 -2.64 -22.48
C VAL A 434 -27.77 -2.59 -21.60
N PHE A 435 -28.65 -3.57 -21.77
CA PHE A 435 -29.86 -3.80 -20.98
C PHE A 435 -29.75 -5.15 -20.24
N PRO A 436 -30.60 -5.38 -19.21
CA PRO A 436 -30.63 -6.67 -18.50
C PRO A 436 -30.82 -7.89 -19.41
N ASN A 437 -31.42 -7.73 -20.59
CA ASN A 437 -31.66 -8.81 -21.54
C ASN A 437 -30.59 -8.91 -22.65
N THR A 438 -29.60 -8.02 -22.68
CA THR A 438 -28.59 -7.99 -23.75
C THR A 438 -27.65 -9.19 -23.70
N PHE A 439 -27.21 -9.62 -22.52
CA PHE A 439 -26.29 -10.75 -22.33
C PHE A 439 -26.95 -11.88 -21.52
N LYS A 440 -26.65 -13.13 -21.88
CA LYS A 440 -26.89 -14.30 -21.02
C LYS A 440 -25.72 -14.49 -20.06
N TRP A 441 -25.94 -15.13 -18.92
CA TRP A 441 -24.85 -15.48 -17.99
C TRP A 441 -23.76 -16.31 -18.68
N SER A 442 -24.15 -17.24 -19.57
CA SER A 442 -23.22 -18.02 -20.38
C SER A 442 -22.34 -17.19 -21.30
N ASP A 443 -22.78 -15.99 -21.70
CA ASP A 443 -22.03 -15.13 -22.60
C ASP A 443 -20.89 -14.44 -21.83
N LEU A 444 -21.13 -14.04 -20.58
CA LEU A 444 -20.14 -13.40 -19.70
C LEU A 444 -18.99 -14.34 -19.32
N TRP A 445 -19.20 -15.66 -19.35
CA TRP A 445 -18.14 -16.67 -19.16
C TRP A 445 -17.30 -16.90 -20.42
N LYS A 446 -17.75 -16.44 -21.59
CA LYS A 446 -17.08 -16.61 -22.89
C LYS A 446 -16.38 -15.31 -23.28
N LEU A 447 -15.36 -14.93 -22.53
CA LEU A 447 -14.51 -13.78 -22.84
C LEU A 447 -13.38 -14.18 -23.78
N ASN A 448 -13.14 -13.40 -24.83
CA ASN A 448 -12.07 -13.62 -25.79
C ASN A 448 -11.45 -12.29 -26.20
N VAL A 449 -10.29 -12.36 -26.83
CA VAL A 449 -9.59 -11.21 -27.38
C VAL A 449 -9.03 -11.64 -28.74
N THR A 450 -9.53 -11.09 -29.84
CA THR A 450 -9.06 -11.42 -31.20
C THR A 450 -8.47 -10.20 -31.87
N VAL A 451 -7.66 -10.43 -32.90
CA VAL A 451 -7.18 -9.33 -33.76
C VAL A 451 -8.40 -8.68 -34.40
N LEU A 452 -8.53 -7.36 -34.22
CA LEU A 452 -9.63 -6.59 -34.79
C LEU A 452 -9.13 -5.77 -35.98
N LEU A 453 -9.86 -5.92 -37.09
CA LEU A 453 -9.72 -5.27 -38.38
C LEU A 453 -10.25 -3.84 -38.35
#